data_AF-A0A352B914-F1
#
_entry.id   AF-A0A352B914-F1
#
_cell.length_a   1.000
_cell.length_b   1.000
_cell.length_c   1.000
_cell.angle_alpha   90.00
_cell.angle_beta   90.00
_cell.angle_gamma   90.00
#
_symmetry.space_group_name_H-M   'P 1'
#
loop_
_entity.id
_entity.type
_entity.pdbx_description
1 polymer ?
#
loop_
_entity_poly.entity_id
_entity_poly.type
_entity_poly.pdbx_seq_one_letter_code
_entity_poly.pdbx_strand_id
1 'polypeptide(L)'
;MDAPEIDENGKGLLFYGDTTVEKCQLVGGQPNVYLLQTSTVLERENQLSPQAGQFYLLRSKRTGVNYGRPISVYHSETGRAEDGKKKVTVQFMMLEKGRGTQELAHLNIGEKMTVTGPLGTPWPRPDSFITGNSKSPEICIVGGGIGVAPVANLASTFPDGSYDFFACFKSGCYGLEHVKASTLEITTDDGTVGTKGMLPAVFTKERVRKAGYKVIYACGPAPALSYVKTVAEELGIRCYISMEHRMLCGLGACLGCTIETKSGLKRCCKDGPVFDSRELEFPKPAPRRKPLEANEEPDLSVDIAGVHFKNPTIASAGTFAFGQNFRGLSDVGEWGGICSKGCTLEPREGNHGERCLEVAGGNMNSIGLQNPGVPYFIRELLPGMLGLGPVVIANLAGSDIESYVEGAKLLDKTDCDMIELNISCPNVKAAGLAWGLSAETAYYCVSAVRVVTKKPLMVKLS
;
A
#
# COMPACT_ATOMS: atom_id res chain seq x y z
N MET A 1 18.75 8.98 -15.06
CA MET A 1 18.93 8.81 -13.60
C MET A 1 19.06 10.20 -13.01
N ASP A 2 18.39 10.48 -11.88
CA ASP A 2 18.48 11.80 -11.26
C ASP A 2 19.91 12.08 -10.78
N ALA A 3 20.30 13.35 -10.78
CA ALA A 3 21.55 13.75 -10.16
C ALA A 3 21.52 13.46 -8.65
N PRO A 4 22.64 12.99 -8.06
CA PRO A 4 22.74 12.82 -6.62
C PRO A 4 22.62 14.17 -5.90
N GLU A 5 21.96 14.17 -4.74
CA GLU A 5 21.84 15.36 -3.88
C GLU A 5 23.09 15.51 -3.01
N ILE A 6 24.17 15.97 -3.65
CA ILE A 6 25.50 16.16 -3.06
C ILE A 6 25.98 17.60 -3.19
N ASP A 7 26.86 18.01 -2.29
CA ASP A 7 27.59 19.27 -2.39
C ASP A 7 28.74 19.20 -3.42
N GLU A 8 29.43 20.32 -3.61
CA GLU A 8 30.61 20.44 -4.48
C GLU A 8 31.78 19.50 -4.11
N ASN A 9 31.79 18.96 -2.88
CA ASN A 9 32.79 18.03 -2.36
C ASN A 9 32.30 16.56 -2.40
N GLY A 10 31.14 16.28 -3.02
CA GLY A 10 30.57 14.95 -3.12
C GLY A 10 29.89 14.43 -1.85
N LYS A 11 29.62 15.27 -0.84
CA LYS A 11 28.94 14.87 0.40
C LYS A 11 27.44 15.05 0.29
N GLY A 12 26.68 14.09 0.80
CA GLY A 12 25.22 14.13 0.79
C GLY A 12 24.63 15.32 1.55
N LEU A 13 23.65 15.99 0.93
CA LEU A 13 22.93 17.15 1.46
C LEU A 13 21.80 16.78 2.43
N LEU A 14 21.30 15.54 2.31
CA LEU A 14 20.26 15.00 3.18
C LEU A 14 20.84 14.57 4.53
N PHE A 15 19.99 14.58 5.56
CA PHE A 15 20.29 13.92 6.82
C PHE A 15 19.76 12.47 6.78
N TYR A 16 20.63 11.53 7.14
CA TYR A 16 20.28 10.15 7.44
C TYR A 16 20.98 9.75 8.72
N GLY A 17 20.21 9.33 9.73
CA GLY A 17 20.80 8.91 10.98
C GLY A 17 19.81 8.92 12.12
N ASP A 18 20.36 8.89 13.33
CA ASP A 18 19.59 8.82 14.55
C ASP A 18 19.31 10.21 15.10
N THR A 19 18.08 10.40 15.55
CA THR A 19 17.63 11.58 16.27
C THR A 19 17.02 11.18 17.60
N THR A 20 16.81 12.17 18.47
CA THR A 20 16.22 11.99 19.80
C THR A 20 14.79 12.52 19.80
N VAL A 21 13.88 11.75 20.39
CA VAL A 21 12.52 12.21 20.65
C VAL A 21 12.55 13.26 21.76
N GLU A 22 12.12 14.47 21.46
CA GLU A 22 11.96 15.55 22.45
C GLU A 22 10.53 15.61 23.00
N LYS A 23 9.56 15.16 22.21
CA LYS A 23 8.14 15.15 22.57
C LYS A 23 7.42 14.10 21.76
N CYS A 24 6.56 13.31 22.40
CA CYS A 24 5.59 12.45 21.72
C CYS A 24 4.33 12.43 22.57
N GLN A 25 3.23 12.99 22.06
CA GLN A 25 2.00 13.09 22.85
C GLN A 25 0.77 12.96 21.96
N LEU A 26 -0.28 12.36 22.54
CA LEU A 26 -1.61 12.38 21.95
C LEU A 26 -2.13 13.82 21.89
N VAL A 27 -2.71 14.20 20.75
CA VAL A 27 -3.34 15.51 20.57
C VAL A 27 -4.69 15.49 21.30
N GLY A 28 -4.92 16.49 22.15
CA GLY A 28 -6.14 16.60 22.95
C GLY A 28 -7.40 16.55 22.11
N GLY A 29 -8.39 15.78 22.55
CA GLY A 29 -9.67 15.62 21.83
C GLY A 29 -9.60 14.72 20.60
N GLN A 30 -8.47 14.08 20.31
CA GLN A 30 -8.32 13.14 19.20
C GLN A 30 -7.89 11.77 19.72
N PRO A 31 -8.53 10.67 19.29
CA PRO A 31 -8.27 9.34 19.85
C PRO A 31 -6.95 8.72 19.38
N ASN A 32 -6.41 9.18 18.24
CA ASN A 32 -5.28 8.52 17.58
C ASN A 32 -4.39 9.46 16.76
N VAL A 33 -4.38 10.76 17.08
CA VAL A 33 -3.50 11.75 16.42
C VAL A 33 -2.41 12.15 17.41
N TYR A 34 -1.15 12.06 16.98
CA TYR A 34 0.01 12.32 17.82
C TYR A 34 0.85 13.46 17.26
N LEU A 35 1.40 14.28 18.17
CA LEU A 35 2.44 15.25 17.88
C LEU A 35 3.79 14.67 18.33
N LEU A 36 4.67 14.40 17.38
CA LEU A 36 6.03 13.91 17.58
C LEU A 36 7.02 15.03 17.24
N GLN A 37 7.92 15.36 18.16
CA GLN A 37 9.01 16.31 17.93
C GLN A 37 10.36 15.62 18.07
N THR A 38 11.25 15.94 17.14
CA THR A 38 12.64 15.50 17.15
C THR A 38 13.57 16.69 16.97
N SER A 39 14.78 16.60 17.50
CA SER A 39 15.83 17.55 17.14
C SER A 39 17.12 16.86 16.73
N THR A 40 17.71 17.39 15.67
CA THR A 40 18.88 16.83 15.01
C THR A 40 19.93 17.92 14.86
N VAL A 41 21.12 17.68 15.43
CA VAL A 41 22.30 18.49 15.14
C VAL A 41 22.90 17.95 13.84
N LEU A 42 22.94 18.79 12.81
CA LEU A 42 23.48 18.42 11.52
C LEU A 42 25.00 18.33 11.60
N GLU A 43 25.56 17.37 10.88
CA GLU A 43 27.01 17.12 10.84
C GLU A 43 27.75 18.19 10.04
N ARG A 44 27.06 18.78 9.05
CA ARG A 44 27.63 19.72 8.09
C ARG A 44 26.71 20.92 7.88
N GLU A 45 27.31 22.08 7.65
CA GLU A 45 26.60 23.35 7.51
C GLU A 45 25.67 23.38 6.29
N ASN A 46 26.08 22.72 5.21
CA ASN A 46 25.34 22.66 3.96
C ASN A 46 24.22 21.61 3.92
N GLN A 47 24.04 20.81 4.98
CA GLN A 47 22.89 19.92 5.05
C GLN A 47 21.58 20.74 5.10
N LEU A 48 20.58 20.26 4.37
CA LEU A 48 19.35 21.00 4.14
C LEU A 48 18.49 21.10 5.40
N SER A 49 17.90 22.27 5.59
CA SER A 49 16.75 22.43 6.48
C SER A 49 15.46 22.07 5.73
N PRO A 50 14.45 21.51 6.41
CA PRO A 50 13.17 21.25 5.79
C PRO A 50 12.50 22.54 5.31
N GLN A 51 11.85 22.45 4.15
CA GLN A 51 10.96 23.47 3.62
C GLN A 51 9.52 22.97 3.64
N ALA A 52 8.57 23.90 3.61
CA ALA A 52 7.16 23.54 3.60
C ALA A 52 6.81 22.69 2.37
N GLY A 53 6.10 21.59 2.60
CA GLY A 53 5.74 20.59 1.58
C GLY A 53 6.63 19.35 1.59
N GLN A 54 7.77 19.40 2.29
CA GLN A 54 8.66 18.25 2.44
C GLN A 54 8.23 17.33 3.58
N PHE A 55 8.80 16.13 3.58
CA PHE A 55 8.51 15.08 4.56
C PHE A 55 9.79 14.35 4.97
N TYR A 56 9.69 13.46 5.95
CA TYR A 56 10.78 12.57 6.38
C TYR A 56 10.32 11.12 6.39
N LEU A 57 11.24 10.20 6.17
CA LEU A 57 11.03 8.79 6.55
C LEU A 57 11.41 8.59 8.01
N LEU A 58 10.44 8.21 8.83
CA LEU A 58 10.60 8.00 10.27
C LEU A 58 10.56 6.51 10.62
N ARG A 59 11.47 6.04 11.48
CA ARG A 59 11.42 4.65 11.98
C ARG A 59 11.94 4.57 13.41
N SER A 60 11.19 3.91 14.29
CA SER A 60 11.68 3.59 15.64
C SER A 60 12.96 2.76 15.57
N LYS A 61 13.87 2.92 16.53
CA LYS A 61 15.01 1.98 16.69
C LYS A 61 14.56 0.60 17.14
N ARG A 62 13.52 0.56 17.98
CA ARG A 62 12.86 -0.67 18.44
C ARG A 62 11.69 -0.93 17.49
N THR A 63 11.98 -1.55 16.36
CA THR A 63 11.01 -1.71 15.29
C THR A 63 10.88 -3.16 14.85
N GLY A 64 9.64 -3.62 14.64
CA GLY A 64 9.33 -4.88 13.98
C GLY A 64 8.98 -4.70 12.50
N VAL A 65 9.22 -3.52 11.93
CA VAL A 65 8.93 -3.19 10.53
C VAL A 65 10.17 -2.68 9.80
N ASN A 66 10.32 -3.08 8.53
CA ASN A 66 11.55 -2.78 7.78
C ASN A 66 11.61 -1.34 7.25
N TYR A 67 10.48 -0.80 6.81
CA TYR A 67 10.45 0.47 6.08
C TYR A 67 10.19 1.66 7.00
N GLY A 68 10.68 2.85 6.62
CA GLY A 68 10.32 4.10 7.29
C GLY A 68 8.87 4.51 6.99
N ARG A 69 8.35 5.47 7.74
CA ARG A 69 7.03 6.07 7.54
C ARG A 69 7.21 7.46 6.95
N PRO A 70 6.71 7.75 5.73
CA PRO A 70 6.76 9.09 5.16
C PRO A 70 5.77 9.98 5.91
N ILE A 71 6.28 10.89 6.74
CA ILE A 71 5.47 11.82 7.53
C ILE A 71 5.87 13.25 7.17
N SER A 72 4.88 14.04 6.75
CA SER A 72 5.06 15.45 6.40
C SER A 72 5.53 16.28 7.59
N VAL A 73 6.33 17.30 7.32
CA VAL A 73 6.70 18.30 8.31
C VAL A 73 5.45 19.11 8.69
N TYR A 74 5.15 19.18 9.98
CA TYR A 74 4.07 20.02 10.53
C TYR A 74 4.60 21.41 10.92
N HIS A 75 5.74 21.44 11.59
CA HIS A 75 6.47 22.67 11.95
C HIS A 75 7.96 22.37 12.00
N SER A 76 8.79 23.37 11.75
CA SER A 76 10.24 23.21 11.85
C SER A 76 10.95 24.51 12.16
N GLU A 77 11.99 24.42 12.98
CA GLU A 77 12.86 25.52 13.34
C GLU A 77 14.31 25.14 13.10
N THR A 78 15.08 26.08 12.56
CA THR A 78 16.52 25.94 12.39
C THR A 78 17.22 26.93 13.32
N GLY A 79 18.07 26.41 14.20
CA GLY A 79 18.87 27.18 15.14
C GLY A 79 20.31 26.68 15.18
N ARG A 80 20.99 26.96 16.30
CA ARG A 80 22.37 26.55 16.57
C ARG A 80 22.42 25.72 17.86
N ALA A 81 23.20 24.64 17.84
CA ALA A 81 23.57 23.89 19.04
C ALA A 81 24.67 24.62 19.83
N GLU A 82 24.97 24.16 21.04
CA GLU A 82 26.02 24.73 21.90
C GLU A 82 27.40 24.73 21.24
N ASP A 83 27.68 23.73 20.39
CA ASP A 83 28.92 23.61 19.62
C ASP A 83 28.92 24.44 18.31
N GLY A 84 27.91 25.31 18.13
CA GLY A 84 27.76 26.19 16.96
C GLY A 84 27.22 25.48 15.70
N LYS A 85 27.02 24.16 15.73
CA LYS A 85 26.47 23.45 14.56
C LYS A 85 24.99 23.76 14.37
N LYS A 86 24.56 23.66 13.11
CA LYS A 86 23.17 23.81 12.72
C LYS A 86 22.30 22.75 13.40
N LYS A 87 21.30 23.18 14.19
CA LYS A 87 20.31 22.31 14.84
C LYS A 87 18.96 22.50 14.16
N VAL A 88 18.33 21.41 13.77
CA VAL A 88 16.98 21.41 13.20
C VAL A 88 16.03 20.71 14.15
N THR A 89 14.99 21.42 14.59
CA THR A 89 13.89 20.85 15.34
C THR A 89 12.71 20.69 14.39
N VAL A 90 12.13 19.50 14.35
CA VAL A 90 11.01 19.16 13.46
C VAL A 90 9.87 18.58 14.26
N GLN A 91 8.67 19.09 14.05
CA GLN A 91 7.43 18.53 14.53
C GLN A 91 6.71 17.80 13.40
N PHE A 92 6.17 16.63 13.74
CA PHE A 92 5.40 15.77 12.89
C PHE A 92 4.04 15.56 13.54
N MET A 93 2.99 15.74 12.76
CA MET A 93 1.64 15.36 13.18
C MET A 93 1.27 14.07 12.46
N MET A 94 0.95 13.03 13.21
CA MET A 94 0.83 11.68 12.70
C MET A 94 -0.45 11.02 13.18
N LEU A 95 -1.12 10.31 12.27
CA LEU A 95 -2.24 9.44 12.59
C LEU A 95 -1.74 8.04 12.92
N GLU A 96 -2.08 7.51 14.09
CA GLU A 96 -1.86 6.10 14.41
C GLU A 96 -2.86 5.22 13.65
N LYS A 97 -2.34 4.41 12.71
CA LYS A 97 -3.16 3.57 11.82
C LYS A 97 -2.64 2.14 11.65
N GLY A 98 -1.38 1.86 11.94
CA GLY A 98 -0.82 0.51 11.87
C GLY A 98 0.52 0.38 12.60
N ARG A 99 1.10 -0.82 12.58
CA ARG A 99 2.26 -1.20 13.42
C ARG A 99 3.38 -0.17 13.45
N GLY A 100 3.80 0.35 12.29
CA GLY A 100 4.92 1.32 12.27
C GLY A 100 4.57 2.70 12.83
N THR A 101 3.35 3.19 12.66
CA THR A 101 2.91 4.45 13.30
C THR A 101 2.63 4.24 14.79
N GLN A 102 2.17 3.04 15.18
CA GLN A 102 2.00 2.66 16.58
C GLN A 102 3.36 2.63 17.29
N GLU A 103 4.38 2.01 16.70
CA GLU A 103 5.74 2.01 17.24
C GLU A 103 6.30 3.43 17.42
N LEU A 104 5.96 4.37 16.53
CA LEU A 104 6.36 5.78 16.63
C LEU A 104 5.55 6.55 17.69
N ALA A 105 4.23 6.32 17.77
CA ALA A 105 3.32 7.01 18.68
C ALA A 105 3.57 6.69 20.16
N HIS A 106 4.22 5.55 20.44
CA HIS A 106 4.54 5.09 21.78
C HIS A 106 6.01 5.30 22.17
N LEU A 107 6.77 6.08 21.38
CA LEU A 107 8.11 6.49 21.77
C LEU A 107 8.08 7.44 22.97
N ASN A 108 9.00 7.23 23.90
CA ASN A 108 9.19 8.10 25.06
C ASN A 108 10.23 9.19 24.77
N ILE A 109 10.14 10.28 25.52
CA ILE A 109 11.16 11.35 25.49
C ILE A 109 12.54 10.73 25.79
N GLY A 110 13.54 11.11 24.99
CA GLY A 110 14.90 10.59 25.09
C GLY A 110 15.16 9.31 24.28
N GLU A 111 14.12 8.60 23.81
CA GLU A 111 14.33 7.45 22.94
C GLU A 111 14.86 7.88 21.56
N LYS A 112 15.57 6.95 20.92
CA LYS A 112 16.18 7.16 19.61
C LYS A 112 15.29 6.63 18.49
N MET A 113 15.27 7.35 17.39
CA MET A 113 14.63 6.93 16.15
C MET A 113 15.51 7.30 14.95
N THR A 114 15.37 6.58 13.85
CA THR A 114 16.06 6.90 12.60
C THR A 114 15.17 7.80 11.74
N VAL A 115 15.79 8.83 11.17
CA VAL A 115 15.15 9.77 10.26
C VAL A 115 15.93 9.90 8.96
N THR A 116 15.22 10.09 7.85
CA THR A 116 15.80 10.38 6.54
C THR A 116 15.08 11.56 5.92
N GLY A 117 15.81 12.62 5.61
CA GLY A 117 15.28 13.79 4.91
C GLY A 117 16.08 15.07 5.14
N PRO A 118 15.51 16.24 4.80
CA PRO A 118 14.15 16.41 4.25
C PRO A 118 14.01 15.81 2.84
N LEU A 119 12.86 15.22 2.52
CA LEU A 119 12.57 14.56 1.25
C LEU A 119 11.42 15.26 0.51
N GLY A 120 11.39 15.08 -0.81
CA GLY A 120 10.35 15.61 -1.69
C GLY A 120 10.53 17.07 -2.06
N THR A 121 9.63 17.54 -2.93
CA THR A 121 9.57 18.89 -3.45
C THR A 121 8.77 19.80 -2.50
N PRO A 122 9.24 21.03 -2.25
CA PRO A 122 8.50 22.00 -1.47
C PRO A 122 7.28 22.53 -2.23
N TRP A 123 6.37 23.20 -1.51
CA TRP A 123 5.27 23.93 -2.11
C TRP A 123 5.78 25.05 -3.03
N PRO A 124 5.31 25.14 -4.30
CA PRO A 124 5.63 26.26 -5.16
C PRO A 124 5.10 27.57 -4.58
N ARG A 125 5.94 28.62 -4.57
CA ARG A 125 5.51 29.97 -4.18
C ARG A 125 5.00 30.74 -5.39
N PRO A 126 3.99 31.62 -5.23
CA PRO A 126 3.61 32.53 -6.29
C PRO A 126 4.74 33.55 -6.56
N ASP A 127 4.98 33.85 -7.84
CA ASP A 127 6.13 34.67 -8.31
C ASP A 127 6.12 36.11 -7.78
N SER A 128 4.96 36.62 -7.38
CA SER A 128 4.82 37.84 -6.62
C SER A 128 4.24 37.49 -5.25
N PHE A 129 4.97 37.77 -4.17
CA PHE A 129 4.29 38.05 -2.91
C PHE A 129 3.26 39.12 -3.24
N ILE A 130 1.99 38.77 -3.05
CA ILE A 130 0.89 39.68 -3.26
C ILE A 130 1.16 40.83 -2.30
N THR A 131 1.68 41.90 -2.87
CA THR A 131 2.06 43.11 -2.14
C THR A 131 0.83 43.56 -1.38
N GLY A 132 1.00 43.95 -0.13
CA GLY A 132 -0.06 44.20 0.87
C GLY A 132 -1.02 45.35 0.54
N ASN A 133 -1.63 45.31 -0.64
CA ASN A 133 -2.55 46.28 -1.21
C ASN A 133 -3.81 45.63 -1.80
N SER A 134 -3.95 44.29 -1.72
CA SER A 134 -5.24 43.64 -1.99
C SER A 134 -6.14 43.77 -0.75
N LYS A 135 -7.39 44.19 -0.95
CA LYS A 135 -8.43 44.23 0.11
C LYS A 135 -8.87 42.84 0.57
N SER A 136 -8.44 41.77 -0.10
CA SER A 136 -8.87 40.39 0.17
C SER A 136 -7.73 39.38 -0.09
N PRO A 137 -7.65 38.27 0.67
CA PRO A 137 -6.64 37.23 0.44
C PRO A 137 -6.80 36.60 -0.94
N GLU A 138 -5.70 36.48 -1.71
CA GLU A 138 -5.73 35.77 -3.00
C GLU A 138 -5.21 34.32 -2.90
N ILE A 139 -4.78 33.91 -1.70
CA ILE A 139 -4.30 32.56 -1.39
C ILE A 139 -5.37 31.82 -0.61
N CYS A 140 -5.73 30.63 -1.08
CA CYS A 140 -6.61 29.71 -0.38
C CYS A 140 -5.84 28.43 -0.02
N ILE A 141 -6.01 27.97 1.22
CA ILE A 141 -5.40 26.75 1.72
C ILE A 141 -6.48 25.80 2.20
N VAL A 142 -6.42 24.53 1.81
CA VAL A 142 -7.42 23.50 2.15
C VAL A 142 -6.72 22.28 2.77
N GLY A 143 -7.09 21.95 4.02
CA GLY A 143 -6.58 20.80 4.75
C GLY A 143 -7.70 19.82 5.12
N GLY A 144 -7.53 18.52 4.81
CA GLY A 144 -8.46 17.46 5.17
C GLY A 144 -7.85 16.43 6.12
N GLY A 145 -8.41 16.26 7.31
CA GLY A 145 -7.93 15.32 8.32
C GLY A 145 -6.46 15.54 8.66
N ILE A 146 -5.65 14.47 8.64
CA ILE A 146 -4.21 14.57 8.90
C ILE A 146 -3.46 15.38 7.82
N GLY A 147 -4.05 15.52 6.62
CA GLY A 147 -3.54 16.38 5.56
C GLY A 147 -3.52 17.88 5.92
N VAL A 148 -4.13 18.28 7.04
CA VAL A 148 -3.97 19.64 7.58
C VAL A 148 -2.52 19.96 7.93
N ALA A 149 -1.72 18.97 8.34
CA ALA A 149 -0.36 19.17 8.82
C ALA A 149 0.59 19.83 7.78
N PRO A 150 0.75 19.29 6.55
CA PRO A 150 1.64 19.89 5.55
C PRO A 150 1.18 21.26 5.05
N VAL A 151 -0.13 21.53 5.06
CA VAL A 151 -0.66 22.82 4.61
C VAL A 151 -0.70 23.87 5.73
N ALA A 152 -0.79 23.46 7.00
CA ALA A 152 -0.53 24.33 8.15
C ALA A 152 0.95 24.76 8.18
N ASN A 153 1.86 23.84 7.84
CA ASN A 153 3.27 24.17 7.67
C ASN A 153 3.52 25.18 6.54
N LEU A 154 2.77 25.09 5.44
CA LEU A 154 2.79 26.11 4.38
C LEU A 154 2.25 27.45 4.90
N ALA A 155 1.11 27.41 5.59
CA ALA A 155 0.40 28.58 6.10
C ALA A 155 1.27 29.42 7.04
N SER A 156 2.10 28.78 7.89
CA SER A 156 3.03 29.47 8.79
C SER A 156 4.19 30.19 8.07
N THR A 157 4.35 29.98 6.76
CA THR A 157 5.35 30.70 5.96
C THR A 157 4.81 31.96 5.28
N PHE A 158 3.51 32.19 5.36
CA PHE A 158 2.85 33.39 4.84
C PHE A 158 2.60 34.41 5.97
N PRO A 159 2.57 35.72 5.66
CA PRO A 159 2.19 36.73 6.64
C PRO A 159 0.80 36.47 7.23
N ASP A 160 0.62 36.79 8.51
CA ASP A 160 -0.67 36.69 9.19
C ASP A 160 -1.77 37.44 8.41
N GLY A 161 -2.92 36.81 8.25
CA GLY A 161 -4.07 37.39 7.55
C GLY A 161 -3.94 37.48 6.02
N SER A 162 -2.87 36.93 5.41
CA SER A 162 -2.67 37.02 3.94
C SER A 162 -3.32 35.89 3.13
N TYR A 163 -3.97 34.92 3.79
CA TYR A 163 -4.60 33.75 3.19
C TYR A 163 -5.92 33.40 3.90
N ASP A 164 -6.80 32.70 3.20
CA ASP A 164 -7.93 31.99 3.79
C ASP A 164 -7.62 30.50 3.94
N PHE A 165 -8.18 29.87 4.98
CA PHE A 165 -7.92 28.48 5.32
C PHE A 165 -9.22 27.71 5.56
N PHE A 166 -9.36 26.56 4.89
CA PHE A 166 -10.48 25.63 5.05
C PHE A 166 -9.97 24.31 5.63
N ALA A 167 -10.42 23.95 6.82
CA ALA A 167 -10.04 22.72 7.52
C ALA A 167 -11.25 21.79 7.64
N CYS A 168 -11.10 20.52 7.25
CA CYS A 168 -12.19 19.54 7.24
C CYS A 168 -11.80 18.30 8.02
N PHE A 169 -12.61 17.91 9.01
CA PHE A 169 -12.38 16.77 9.87
C PHE A 169 -13.60 15.86 9.93
N LYS A 170 -13.41 14.62 10.40
CA LYS A 170 -14.55 13.76 10.73
C LYS A 170 -15.24 14.22 12.03
N SER A 171 -14.42 14.54 13.03
CA SER A 171 -14.81 14.95 14.37
C SER A 171 -13.70 15.77 15.02
N GLY A 172 -14.05 16.76 15.82
CA GLY A 172 -13.12 17.69 16.45
C GLY A 172 -12.30 18.50 15.44
N CYS A 173 -11.21 19.09 15.92
CA CYS A 173 -10.21 19.75 15.09
C CYS A 173 -8.83 19.66 15.75
N TYR A 174 -7.76 19.76 14.95
CA TYR A 174 -6.38 19.70 15.41
C TYR A 174 -5.43 20.30 14.37
N GLY A 175 -4.20 20.66 14.77
CA GLY A 175 -3.16 21.09 13.83
C GLY A 175 -3.38 22.47 13.23
N LEU A 176 -4.08 23.34 13.97
CA LEU A 176 -4.45 24.70 13.56
C LEU A 176 -3.77 25.76 14.45
N GLU A 177 -2.92 25.37 15.39
CA GLU A 177 -2.33 26.28 16.40
C GLU A 177 -1.49 27.40 15.74
N HIS A 178 -0.84 27.06 14.63
CA HIS A 178 0.00 27.96 13.83
C HIS A 178 -0.72 28.61 12.64
N VAL A 179 -2.02 28.35 12.46
CA VAL A 179 -2.81 28.90 11.36
C VAL A 179 -3.34 30.29 11.75
N LYS A 180 -2.81 31.33 11.10
CA LYS A 180 -3.18 32.75 11.27
C LYS A 180 -3.84 33.29 10.00
N ALA A 181 -4.92 32.65 9.59
CA ALA A 181 -5.68 33.01 8.40
C ALA A 181 -6.49 34.30 8.58
N SER A 182 -6.83 34.97 7.48
CA SER A 182 -7.84 36.04 7.47
C SER A 182 -9.20 35.46 7.81
N THR A 183 -9.55 34.35 7.15
CA THR A 183 -10.73 33.53 7.46
C THR A 183 -10.30 32.08 7.70
N LEU A 184 -10.70 31.51 8.83
CA LEU A 184 -10.56 30.08 9.12
C LEU A 184 -11.94 29.43 9.16
N GLU A 185 -12.20 28.57 8.19
CA GLU A 185 -13.44 27.79 8.08
C GLU A 185 -13.19 26.35 8.49
N ILE A 186 -13.92 25.87 9.48
CA ILE A 186 -13.82 24.49 9.96
C ILE A 186 -15.11 23.75 9.62
N THR A 187 -14.97 22.55 9.08
CA THR A 187 -16.08 21.61 8.91
C THR A 187 -15.83 20.30 9.64
N THR A 188 -16.89 19.74 10.21
CA THR A 188 -16.88 18.41 10.81
C THR A 188 -18.05 17.59 10.31
N ASP A 189 -17.81 16.33 9.91
CA ASP A 189 -18.88 15.44 9.42
C ASP A 189 -20.01 15.30 10.46
N ASP A 190 -19.67 15.23 11.74
CA ASP A 190 -20.60 15.07 12.85
C ASP A 190 -21.14 16.39 13.44
N GLY A 191 -20.54 17.54 13.11
CA GLY A 191 -20.92 18.85 13.63
C GLY A 191 -20.35 19.18 15.00
N THR A 192 -19.34 18.45 15.47
CA THR A 192 -18.67 18.70 16.76
C THR A 192 -17.96 20.05 16.82
N VAL A 193 -17.41 20.52 15.70
CA VAL A 193 -16.74 21.84 15.58
C VAL A 193 -17.05 22.48 14.23
N GLY A 194 -17.33 23.79 14.23
CA GLY A 194 -17.57 24.55 13.00
C GLY A 194 -18.86 24.15 12.29
N THR A 195 -18.84 24.18 10.95
CA THR A 195 -20.01 23.85 10.13
C THR A 195 -20.16 22.33 9.98
N LYS A 196 -21.35 21.81 10.28
CA LYS A 196 -21.64 20.38 10.07
C LYS A 196 -21.64 20.04 8.57
N GLY A 197 -20.86 19.03 8.20
CA GLY A 197 -20.76 18.50 6.85
C GLY A 197 -19.32 18.36 6.36
N MET A 198 -19.16 17.99 5.09
CA MET A 198 -17.87 17.89 4.43
C MET A 198 -17.46 19.24 3.80
N LEU A 199 -16.25 19.31 3.24
CA LEU A 199 -15.70 20.47 2.52
C LEU A 199 -16.70 21.24 1.63
N PRO A 200 -17.56 20.61 0.80
CA PRO A 200 -18.52 21.34 -0.04
C PRO A 200 -19.52 22.22 0.72
N ALA A 201 -19.74 21.99 2.02
CA ALA A 201 -20.63 22.82 2.85
C ALA A 201 -20.13 24.27 2.97
N VAL A 202 -18.81 24.48 2.91
CA VAL A 202 -18.18 25.80 3.05
C VAL A 202 -17.33 26.21 1.86
N PHE A 203 -16.89 25.26 1.03
CA PHE A 203 -16.06 25.48 -0.15
C PHE A 203 -16.87 25.20 -1.41
N THR A 204 -17.66 26.18 -1.85
CA THR A 204 -18.47 26.10 -3.08
C THR A 204 -17.81 26.90 -4.21
N LYS A 205 -18.13 26.54 -5.45
CA LYS A 205 -17.65 27.24 -6.66
C LYS A 205 -18.00 28.73 -6.62
N GLU A 206 -19.20 29.07 -6.17
CA GLU A 206 -19.69 30.45 -6.06
C GLU A 206 -18.86 31.24 -5.04
N ARG A 207 -18.58 30.63 -3.87
CA ARG A 207 -17.79 31.26 -2.82
C ARG A 207 -16.34 31.49 -3.26
N VAL A 208 -15.72 30.46 -3.83
CA VAL A 208 -14.34 30.52 -4.35
C VAL A 208 -14.21 31.58 -5.44
N ARG A 209 -15.18 31.64 -6.37
CA ARG A 209 -15.23 32.69 -7.41
C ARG A 209 -15.36 34.09 -6.81
N LYS A 210 -16.26 34.27 -5.84
CA LYS A 210 -16.49 35.57 -5.19
C LYS A 210 -15.27 36.05 -4.42
N ALA A 211 -14.53 35.14 -3.78
CA ALA A 211 -13.30 35.45 -3.06
C ALA A 211 -12.15 35.88 -3.99
N GLY A 212 -12.15 35.41 -5.25
CA GLY A 212 -11.17 35.83 -6.25
C GLY A 212 -9.77 35.24 -6.02
N TYR A 213 -9.68 34.03 -5.45
CA TYR A 213 -8.40 33.37 -5.22
C TYR A 213 -7.63 33.14 -6.53
N LYS A 214 -6.31 33.40 -6.50
CA LYS A 214 -5.40 33.14 -7.62
C LYS A 214 -4.71 31.79 -7.51
N VAL A 215 -4.56 31.27 -6.29
CA VAL A 215 -3.95 29.97 -6.03
C VAL A 215 -4.64 29.22 -4.90
N ILE A 216 -4.78 27.90 -5.06
CA ILE A 216 -5.28 26.97 -4.06
C ILE A 216 -4.21 25.94 -3.73
N TYR A 217 -3.89 25.77 -2.45
CA TYR A 217 -3.03 24.71 -1.94
C TYR A 217 -3.87 23.70 -1.18
N ALA A 218 -3.73 22.40 -1.46
CA ALA A 218 -4.55 21.39 -0.82
C ALA A 218 -3.79 20.12 -0.43
N CYS A 219 -4.14 19.55 0.72
CA CYS A 219 -3.73 18.21 1.13
C CYS A 219 -4.84 17.54 1.95
N GLY A 220 -5.05 16.25 1.73
CA GLY A 220 -6.11 15.50 2.41
C GLY A 220 -6.55 14.24 1.66
N PRO A 221 -7.70 13.65 2.03
CA PRO A 221 -8.21 12.45 1.37
C PRO A 221 -8.51 12.67 -0.11
N ALA A 222 -8.30 11.63 -0.94
CA ALA A 222 -8.51 11.70 -2.39
C ALA A 222 -9.87 12.28 -2.83
N PRO A 223 -11.02 11.97 -2.19
CA PRO A 223 -12.30 12.60 -2.55
C PRO A 223 -12.31 14.13 -2.36
N ALA A 224 -11.71 14.63 -1.27
CA ALA A 224 -11.63 16.07 -1.02
C ALA A 224 -10.70 16.74 -2.04
N LEU A 225 -9.55 16.13 -2.34
CA LEU A 225 -8.59 16.64 -3.32
C LEU A 225 -9.17 16.66 -4.75
N SER A 226 -9.91 15.63 -5.13
CA SER A 226 -10.62 15.55 -6.41
C SER A 226 -11.68 16.66 -6.54
N TYR A 227 -12.42 16.95 -5.46
CA TYR A 227 -13.37 18.05 -5.43
C TYR A 227 -12.70 19.42 -5.55
N VAL A 228 -11.63 19.67 -4.78
CA VAL A 228 -10.85 20.93 -4.87
C VAL A 228 -10.29 21.13 -6.29
N LYS A 229 -9.71 20.09 -6.88
CA LYS A 229 -9.22 20.10 -8.26
C LYS A 229 -10.34 20.50 -9.24
N THR A 230 -11.51 19.90 -9.12
CA THR A 230 -12.65 20.17 -9.99
C THR A 230 -13.07 21.64 -9.91
N VAL A 231 -13.22 22.18 -8.70
CA VAL A 231 -13.57 23.59 -8.49
C VAL A 231 -12.50 24.52 -9.05
N ALA A 232 -11.22 24.20 -8.85
CA ALA A 232 -10.11 25.00 -9.36
C ALA A 232 -10.05 25.02 -10.90
N GLU A 233 -10.18 23.85 -11.54
CA GLU A 233 -10.18 23.72 -13.00
C GLU A 233 -11.36 24.47 -13.64
N GLU A 234 -12.56 24.34 -13.08
CA GLU A 234 -13.76 25.03 -13.59
C GLU A 234 -13.70 26.56 -13.45
N LEU A 235 -12.87 27.07 -12.54
CA LEU A 235 -12.65 28.49 -12.32
C LEU A 235 -11.35 29.00 -12.94
N GLY A 236 -10.53 28.13 -13.54
CA GLY A 236 -9.23 28.48 -14.07
C GLY A 236 -8.21 28.93 -13.01
N ILE A 237 -8.37 28.48 -11.76
CA ILE A 237 -7.49 28.85 -10.63
C ILE A 237 -6.31 27.88 -10.57
N ARG A 238 -5.11 28.40 -10.34
CA ARG A 238 -3.92 27.56 -10.14
C ARG A 238 -4.08 26.73 -8.87
N CYS A 239 -3.90 25.42 -8.95
CA CYS A 239 -4.05 24.56 -7.77
C CYS A 239 -2.88 23.57 -7.64
N TYR A 240 -2.32 23.51 -6.45
CA TYR A 240 -1.26 22.58 -6.06
C TYR A 240 -1.77 21.61 -5.00
N ILE A 241 -1.51 20.33 -5.20
CA ILE A 241 -2.00 19.25 -4.34
C ILE A 241 -0.80 18.43 -3.86
N SER A 242 -0.70 18.25 -2.54
CA SER A 242 0.23 17.27 -1.96
C SER A 242 -0.41 15.88 -1.94
N MET A 243 0.22 14.95 -2.65
CA MET A 243 -0.22 13.57 -2.79
C MET A 243 0.47 12.65 -1.78
N GLU A 244 -0.25 11.60 -1.37
CA GLU A 244 0.31 10.51 -0.57
C GLU A 244 0.42 9.24 -1.43
N HIS A 245 1.47 8.46 -1.20
CA HIS A 245 1.62 7.13 -1.77
C HIS A 245 2.43 6.22 -0.84
N ARG A 246 2.38 4.90 -1.07
CA ARG A 246 3.30 3.95 -0.43
C ARG A 246 4.73 4.27 -0.88
N MET A 247 5.64 4.41 0.08
CA MET A 247 7.06 4.72 -0.17
C MET A 247 7.96 3.66 0.49
N LEU A 248 9.04 3.32 -0.20
CA LEU A 248 10.10 2.44 0.29
C LEU A 248 11.38 3.23 0.58
N CYS A 249 12.11 3.64 -0.46
CA CYS A 249 13.38 4.35 -0.31
C CYS A 249 13.20 5.84 0.01
N GLY A 250 12.12 6.48 -0.47
CA GLY A 250 11.91 7.93 -0.34
C GLY A 250 12.85 8.80 -1.19
N LEU A 251 13.77 8.20 -1.95
CA LEU A 251 14.86 8.87 -2.67
C LEU A 251 14.70 8.84 -4.20
N GLY A 252 13.59 8.30 -4.70
CA GLY A 252 13.32 8.16 -6.14
C GLY A 252 13.97 6.95 -6.82
N ALA A 253 14.77 6.15 -6.10
CA ALA A 253 15.54 5.03 -6.66
C ALA A 253 14.71 3.77 -6.97
N CYS A 254 13.83 3.34 -6.06
CA CYS A 254 13.11 2.07 -6.19
C CYS A 254 11.85 2.12 -7.06
N LEU A 255 11.42 3.32 -7.46
CA LEU A 255 10.19 3.56 -8.25
C LEU A 255 8.87 3.08 -7.59
N GLY A 256 8.88 2.61 -6.35
CA GLY A 256 7.69 2.04 -5.69
C GLY A 256 6.61 3.05 -5.27
N CYS A 257 6.91 4.35 -5.31
CA CYS A 257 5.96 5.43 -4.99
C CYS A 257 5.38 6.11 -6.23
N THR A 258 5.36 5.38 -7.33
CA THR A 258 4.91 5.90 -8.63
C THR A 258 3.40 6.12 -8.63
N ILE A 259 2.99 7.29 -9.15
CA ILE A 259 1.62 7.66 -9.43
C ILE A 259 1.46 7.92 -10.94
N GLU A 260 0.25 7.69 -11.43
CA GLU A 260 -0.13 8.03 -12.80
C GLU A 260 -0.44 9.54 -12.89
N THR A 261 0.17 10.20 -13.87
CA THR A 261 -0.10 11.60 -14.20
C THR A 261 -0.32 11.74 -15.70
N LYS A 262 -0.87 12.89 -16.14
CA LYS A 262 -1.08 13.16 -17.57
C LYS A 262 0.21 13.15 -18.40
N SER A 263 1.34 13.42 -17.77
CA SER A 263 2.66 13.38 -18.40
C SER A 263 3.37 12.03 -18.21
N GLY A 264 2.64 10.96 -17.87
CA GLY A 264 3.18 9.63 -17.61
C GLY A 264 3.40 9.34 -16.12
N LEU A 265 4.25 8.35 -15.83
CA LEU A 265 4.51 7.90 -14.46
C LEU A 265 5.45 8.88 -13.72
N LYS A 266 5.05 9.34 -12.53
CA LYS A 266 5.86 10.21 -11.66
C LYS A 266 6.00 9.62 -10.26
N ARG A 267 7.11 9.89 -9.57
CA ARG A 267 7.46 9.36 -8.25
C ARG A 267 7.07 10.37 -7.18
N CYS A 268 6.14 10.01 -6.31
CA CYS A 268 5.64 10.88 -5.26
C CYS A 268 6.74 11.40 -4.31
N CYS A 269 7.81 10.63 -4.06
CA CYS A 269 8.89 11.04 -3.14
C CYS A 269 9.95 11.97 -3.75
N LYS A 270 10.03 12.06 -5.09
CA LYS A 270 11.12 12.77 -5.78
C LYS A 270 10.60 13.84 -6.74
N ASP A 271 9.58 13.49 -7.53
CA ASP A 271 8.92 14.43 -8.44
C ASP A 271 7.80 15.21 -7.71
N GLY A 272 7.39 14.72 -6.53
CA GLY A 272 6.44 15.34 -5.60
C GLY A 272 7.00 15.44 -4.17
N PRO A 273 6.17 15.52 -3.12
CA PRO A 273 4.75 15.10 -3.11
C PRO A 273 3.79 16.17 -3.63
N VAL A 274 4.26 17.40 -3.79
CA VAL A 274 3.44 18.50 -4.29
C VAL A 274 3.43 18.49 -5.82
N PHE A 275 2.25 18.37 -6.40
CA PHE A 275 2.03 18.40 -7.84
C PHE A 275 1.10 19.54 -8.23
N ASP A 276 1.25 20.03 -9.46
CA ASP A 276 0.20 20.82 -10.09
C ASP A 276 -1.03 19.93 -10.31
N SER A 277 -2.19 20.36 -9.84
CA SER A 277 -3.43 19.59 -9.93
C SER A 277 -3.80 19.19 -11.35
N ARG A 278 -3.35 19.94 -12.37
CA ARG A 278 -3.60 19.65 -13.80
C ARG A 278 -2.91 18.38 -14.26
N GLU A 279 -1.84 17.97 -13.60
CA GLU A 279 -1.10 16.72 -13.86
C GLU A 279 -1.80 15.50 -13.27
N LEU A 280 -2.61 15.67 -12.23
CA LEU A 280 -3.15 14.58 -11.43
C LEU A 280 -4.43 14.01 -12.03
N GLU A 281 -4.57 12.68 -11.98
CA GLU A 281 -5.81 11.99 -12.27
C GLU A 281 -6.29 11.25 -11.01
N PHE A 282 -7.53 11.51 -10.62
CA PHE A 282 -8.16 10.80 -9.51
C PHE A 282 -9.06 9.71 -10.09
N PRO A 283 -8.92 8.44 -9.65
CA PRO A 283 -9.80 7.39 -10.12
C PRO A 283 -11.25 7.73 -9.75
N LYS A 284 -12.17 7.48 -10.67
CA LYS A 284 -13.60 7.61 -10.38
C LYS A 284 -13.93 6.71 -9.20
N PRO A 285 -14.65 7.21 -8.18
CA PRO A 285 -15.12 6.37 -7.09
C PRO A 285 -15.89 5.18 -7.68
N ALA A 286 -15.45 3.95 -7.36
CA ALA A 286 -16.24 2.78 -7.70
C ALA A 286 -17.62 2.91 -7.01
N PRO A 287 -18.73 2.61 -7.69
CA PRO A 287 -20.03 2.63 -7.05
C PRO A 287 -20.01 1.70 -5.85
N ARG A 288 -20.33 2.24 -4.66
CA ARG A 288 -20.51 1.41 -3.47
C ARG A 288 -21.69 0.49 -3.75
N ARG A 289 -21.45 -0.83 -3.77
CA ARG A 289 -22.55 -1.80 -3.79
C ARG A 289 -23.41 -1.54 -2.55
N LYS A 290 -24.74 -1.60 -2.73
CA LYS A 290 -25.65 -1.57 -1.58
C LYS A 290 -25.28 -2.78 -0.71
N PRO A 291 -24.98 -2.62 0.59
CA PRO A 291 -24.81 -3.76 1.48
C PRO A 291 -26.05 -4.66 1.40
N LEU A 292 -25.85 -5.97 1.50
CA LEU A 292 -26.95 -6.92 1.67
C LEU A 292 -27.72 -6.58 2.94
N GLU A 293 -29.00 -6.91 2.97
CA GLU A 293 -29.78 -6.78 4.20
C GLU A 293 -29.19 -7.72 5.27
N ALA A 294 -29.34 -7.39 6.56
CA ALA A 294 -28.64 -8.10 7.65
C ALA A 294 -28.92 -9.62 7.74
N ASN A 295 -30.00 -10.09 7.10
CA ASN A 295 -30.43 -11.48 7.08
C ASN A 295 -30.20 -12.17 5.72
N GLU A 296 -29.54 -11.50 4.78
CA GLU A 296 -29.25 -12.02 3.45
C GLU A 296 -27.77 -12.40 3.36
N GLU A 297 -27.51 -13.70 3.23
CA GLU A 297 -26.16 -14.20 2.96
C GLU A 297 -25.81 -14.00 1.48
N PRO A 298 -24.57 -13.59 1.15
CA PRO A 298 -24.15 -13.51 -0.24
C PRO A 298 -24.15 -14.90 -0.88
N ASP A 299 -24.74 -15.03 -2.06
CA ASP A 299 -24.48 -16.19 -2.92
C ASP A 299 -23.02 -16.13 -3.38
N LEU A 300 -22.22 -17.05 -2.86
CA LEU A 300 -20.80 -17.18 -3.20
C LEU A 300 -20.58 -18.18 -4.33
N SER A 301 -21.61 -18.89 -4.80
CA SER A 301 -21.43 -19.92 -5.80
C SER A 301 -20.87 -19.37 -7.12
N VAL A 302 -20.02 -20.17 -7.77
CA VAL A 302 -19.34 -19.77 -9.01
C VAL A 302 -19.17 -20.98 -9.93
N ASP A 303 -19.31 -20.78 -11.23
CA ASP A 303 -18.95 -21.77 -12.23
C ASP A 303 -17.54 -21.47 -12.77
N ILE A 304 -16.61 -22.42 -12.57
CA ILE A 304 -15.23 -22.30 -13.04
C ILE A 304 -14.98 -23.39 -14.08
N ALA A 305 -14.70 -22.97 -15.32
CA ALA A 305 -14.44 -23.86 -16.44
C ALA A 305 -15.54 -24.93 -16.66
N GLY A 306 -16.80 -24.57 -16.38
CA GLY A 306 -17.97 -25.45 -16.51
C GLY A 306 -18.24 -26.37 -15.32
N VAL A 307 -17.51 -26.22 -14.22
CA VAL A 307 -17.74 -26.94 -12.96
C VAL A 307 -18.31 -25.99 -11.93
N HIS A 308 -19.38 -26.40 -11.27
CA HIS A 308 -20.06 -25.61 -10.26
C HIS A 308 -19.38 -25.76 -8.90
N PHE A 309 -18.96 -24.65 -8.31
CA PHE A 309 -18.41 -24.55 -6.97
C PHE A 309 -19.40 -23.82 -6.06
N LYS A 310 -19.61 -24.30 -4.84
CA LYS A 310 -20.50 -23.61 -3.89
C LYS A 310 -19.97 -22.27 -3.37
N ASN A 311 -18.66 -22.03 -3.50
CA ASN A 311 -18.00 -20.77 -3.17
C ASN A 311 -16.64 -20.68 -3.91
N PRO A 312 -15.99 -19.51 -4.03
CA PRO A 312 -14.80 -19.35 -4.85
C PRO A 312 -13.50 -19.72 -4.10
N THR A 313 -13.58 -20.55 -3.06
CA THR A 313 -12.41 -20.96 -2.26
C THR A 313 -11.98 -22.38 -2.59
N ILE A 314 -10.69 -22.54 -2.88
CA ILE A 314 -10.10 -23.84 -3.17
C ILE A 314 -8.96 -24.08 -2.18
N ALA A 315 -8.99 -25.21 -1.48
CA ALA A 315 -7.86 -25.69 -0.69
C ALA A 315 -6.68 -25.97 -1.63
N SER A 316 -5.62 -25.16 -1.52
CA SER A 316 -4.46 -25.22 -2.41
C SER A 316 -3.77 -26.59 -2.37
N ALA A 317 -3.29 -27.02 -3.53
CA ALA A 317 -2.63 -28.31 -3.70
C ALA A 317 -1.41 -28.45 -2.78
N GLY A 318 -1.34 -29.58 -2.09
CA GLY A 318 -0.20 -29.97 -1.25
C GLY A 318 -0.30 -29.54 0.22
N THR A 319 -0.83 -28.36 0.53
CA THR A 319 -1.03 -27.92 1.93
C THR A 319 -2.20 -28.64 2.58
N PHE A 320 -3.21 -29.01 1.79
CA PHE A 320 -4.41 -29.70 2.28
C PHE A 320 -4.37 -31.22 2.08
N ALA A 321 -3.19 -31.78 1.75
CA ALA A 321 -2.98 -33.19 1.47
C ALA A 321 -4.04 -33.76 0.50
N PHE A 322 -4.91 -34.66 0.97
CA PHE A 322 -6.03 -35.22 0.20
C PHE A 322 -7.39 -34.88 0.84
N GLY A 323 -7.45 -33.80 1.63
CA GLY A 323 -8.62 -33.31 2.36
C GLY A 323 -8.95 -34.10 3.64
N GLN A 324 -8.85 -35.42 3.60
CA GLN A 324 -9.24 -36.31 4.69
C GLN A 324 -8.45 -36.04 5.99
N ASN A 325 -7.17 -35.66 5.88
CA ASN A 325 -6.29 -35.37 7.01
C ASN A 325 -6.75 -34.19 7.87
N PHE A 326 -7.62 -33.33 7.34
CA PHE A 326 -8.11 -32.13 8.01
C PHE A 326 -9.51 -32.31 8.61
N ARG A 327 -10.10 -33.51 8.51
CA ARG A 327 -11.32 -33.86 9.23
C ARG A 327 -11.06 -33.72 10.74
N GLY A 328 -11.85 -32.87 11.41
CA GLY A 328 -11.70 -32.55 12.83
C GLY A 328 -10.88 -31.29 13.13
N LEU A 329 -10.18 -30.73 12.15
CA LEU A 329 -9.51 -29.41 12.27
C LEU A 329 -10.26 -28.30 11.54
N SER A 330 -10.99 -28.66 10.47
CA SER A 330 -11.84 -27.73 9.70
C SER A 330 -13.05 -28.46 9.14
N ASP A 331 -14.14 -27.74 8.88
CA ASP A 331 -15.25 -28.28 8.10
C ASP A 331 -14.86 -28.33 6.62
N VAL A 332 -14.31 -29.47 6.22
CA VAL A 332 -13.87 -29.69 4.84
C VAL A 332 -15.05 -29.62 3.87
N GLY A 333 -16.26 -29.95 4.35
CA GLY A 333 -17.50 -29.88 3.60
C GLY A 333 -17.91 -28.47 3.20
N GLU A 334 -17.29 -27.42 3.75
CA GLU A 334 -17.60 -25.99 3.49
C GLU A 334 -16.69 -25.33 2.43
N TRP A 335 -15.70 -26.05 1.88
CA TRP A 335 -14.83 -25.52 0.83
C TRP A 335 -15.46 -25.59 -0.57
N GLY A 336 -15.22 -24.60 -1.43
CA GLY A 336 -15.66 -24.65 -2.82
C GLY A 336 -15.03 -25.83 -3.57
N GLY A 337 -13.74 -26.06 -3.38
CA GLY A 337 -13.01 -27.20 -3.93
C GLY A 337 -11.78 -27.59 -3.11
N ILE A 338 -11.28 -28.81 -3.34
CA ILE A 338 -10.05 -29.32 -2.74
C ILE A 338 -9.15 -29.79 -3.87
N CYS A 339 -7.93 -29.28 -3.92
CA CYS A 339 -6.92 -29.78 -4.82
C CYS A 339 -5.99 -30.76 -4.09
N SER A 340 -5.84 -31.96 -4.64
CA SER A 340 -5.01 -33.01 -4.06
C SER A 340 -3.55 -32.56 -3.96
N LYS A 341 -2.78 -33.24 -3.11
CA LYS A 341 -1.32 -33.20 -3.19
C LYS A 341 -0.89 -33.61 -4.61
N GLY A 342 0.13 -32.94 -5.13
CA GLY A 342 0.67 -33.28 -6.44
C GLY A 342 1.16 -34.71 -6.49
N CYS A 343 0.57 -35.50 -7.40
CA CYS A 343 0.88 -36.89 -7.64
C CYS A 343 1.63 -37.02 -8.95
N THR A 344 2.80 -37.66 -8.91
CA THR A 344 3.51 -38.11 -10.11
C THR A 344 2.95 -39.45 -10.56
N LEU A 345 3.22 -39.86 -11.81
CA LEU A 345 2.80 -41.19 -12.28
C LEU A 345 3.29 -42.29 -11.32
N GLU A 346 4.58 -42.25 -11.02
CA GLU A 346 5.25 -43.12 -10.04
C GLU A 346 5.37 -42.46 -8.66
N PRO A 347 5.43 -43.24 -7.56
CA PRO A 347 5.63 -42.71 -6.21
C PRO A 347 6.99 -42.01 -6.03
N ARG A 348 7.05 -41.08 -5.08
CA ARG A 348 8.28 -40.39 -4.68
C ARG A 348 8.39 -40.32 -3.17
N GLU A 349 9.59 -40.61 -2.66
CA GLU A 349 9.92 -40.55 -1.22
C GLU A 349 10.20 -39.13 -0.70
N GLY A 350 10.52 -38.18 -1.59
CA GLY A 350 10.94 -36.83 -1.23
C GLY A 350 12.43 -36.73 -0.90
N ASN A 351 12.85 -35.58 -0.35
CA ASN A 351 14.27 -35.34 -0.03
C ASN A 351 14.68 -36.04 1.28
N HIS A 352 15.93 -36.46 1.44
CA HIS A 352 16.39 -37.04 2.72
C HIS A 352 16.78 -35.93 3.74
N GLY A 353 16.88 -36.29 5.02
CA GLY A 353 17.32 -35.40 6.10
C GLY A 353 16.20 -34.58 6.75
N GLU A 354 16.59 -33.48 7.39
CA GLU A 354 15.66 -32.54 8.03
C GLU A 354 14.92 -31.71 6.95
N ARG A 355 13.60 -31.74 6.99
CA ARG A 355 12.75 -31.19 5.90
C ARG A 355 12.02 -29.90 6.27
N CYS A 356 12.08 -29.46 7.51
CA CYS A 356 11.47 -28.23 8.02
C CYS A 356 12.38 -27.61 9.06
N LEU A 357 12.69 -26.33 8.94
CA LEU A 357 13.52 -25.58 9.88
C LEU A 357 12.96 -24.16 10.05
N GLU A 358 12.75 -23.74 11.30
CA GLU A 358 12.40 -22.36 11.62
C GLU A 358 13.61 -21.43 11.44
N VAL A 359 13.38 -20.26 10.83
CA VAL A 359 14.40 -19.23 10.58
C VAL A 359 13.87 -17.87 11.00
N ALA A 360 14.74 -16.89 11.22
CA ALA A 360 14.37 -15.56 11.74
C ALA A 360 13.30 -14.80 10.91
N GLY A 361 13.02 -15.24 9.68
CA GLY A 361 11.97 -14.69 8.80
C GLY A 361 10.81 -15.63 8.46
N GLY A 362 10.70 -16.80 9.11
CA GLY A 362 9.63 -17.76 8.84
C GLY A 362 10.09 -19.22 8.92
N ASN A 363 9.74 -20.02 7.92
CA ASN A 363 10.05 -21.46 7.87
C ASN A 363 10.68 -21.82 6.51
N MET A 364 11.74 -22.62 6.55
CA MET A 364 12.37 -23.21 5.36
C MET A 364 11.98 -24.69 5.28
N ASN A 365 11.58 -25.17 4.09
CA ASN A 365 11.23 -26.58 3.90
C ASN A 365 11.92 -27.21 2.68
N SER A 366 12.16 -28.52 2.76
CA SER A 366 12.81 -29.34 1.73
C SER A 366 12.07 -30.68 1.58
N ILE A 367 10.80 -30.64 1.14
CA ILE A 367 9.94 -31.83 1.08
C ILE A 367 10.28 -32.76 -0.10
N GLY A 368 10.65 -32.21 -1.27
CA GLY A 368 11.03 -32.99 -2.46
C GLY A 368 9.86 -33.65 -3.22
N LEU A 369 8.64 -33.13 -3.10
CA LEU A 369 7.42 -33.66 -3.74
C LEU A 369 7.14 -35.14 -3.39
N GLN A 370 7.28 -35.51 -2.11
CA GLN A 370 6.88 -36.84 -1.64
C GLN A 370 5.40 -37.11 -1.97
N ASN A 371 5.09 -38.19 -2.67
CA ASN A 371 3.72 -38.52 -3.09
C ASN A 371 3.57 -40.02 -3.40
N PRO A 372 2.34 -40.57 -3.34
CA PRO A 372 2.11 -42.01 -3.43
C PRO A 372 2.02 -42.55 -4.87
N GLY A 373 2.12 -41.70 -5.89
CA GLY A 373 1.87 -42.08 -7.28
C GLY A 373 0.38 -42.02 -7.65
N VAL A 374 0.08 -41.76 -8.93
CA VAL A 374 -1.29 -41.68 -9.46
C VAL A 374 -2.08 -42.98 -9.26
N PRO A 375 -1.53 -44.20 -9.54
CA PRO A 375 -2.30 -45.44 -9.36
C PRO A 375 -2.77 -45.68 -7.92
N TYR A 376 -1.91 -45.39 -6.93
CA TYR A 376 -2.28 -45.52 -5.52
C TYR A 376 -3.31 -44.45 -5.13
N PHE A 377 -3.11 -43.20 -5.55
CA PHE A 377 -4.06 -42.11 -5.29
C PHE A 377 -5.47 -42.47 -5.77
N ILE A 378 -5.60 -42.95 -7.01
CA ILE A 378 -6.90 -43.32 -7.59
C ILE A 378 -7.57 -44.43 -6.78
N ARG A 379 -6.81 -45.46 -6.38
CA ARG A 379 -7.37 -46.63 -5.70
C ARG A 379 -7.73 -46.37 -4.24
N GLU A 380 -6.86 -45.68 -3.50
CA GLU A 380 -6.94 -45.63 -2.03
C GLU A 380 -7.39 -44.27 -1.48
N LEU A 381 -7.12 -43.17 -2.18
CA LEU A 381 -7.27 -41.81 -1.62
C LEU A 381 -8.42 -41.03 -2.27
N LEU A 382 -8.57 -41.15 -3.58
CA LEU A 382 -9.61 -40.46 -4.34
C LEU A 382 -11.03 -40.78 -3.83
N PRO A 383 -11.41 -42.05 -3.51
CA PRO A 383 -12.76 -42.35 -3.03
C PRO A 383 -13.14 -41.59 -1.76
N GLY A 384 -12.21 -41.49 -0.80
CA GLY A 384 -12.45 -40.75 0.43
C GLY A 384 -12.45 -39.23 0.23
N MET A 385 -11.77 -38.73 -0.81
CA MET A 385 -11.77 -37.32 -1.19
C MET A 385 -13.10 -36.91 -1.86
N LEU A 386 -13.64 -37.76 -2.74
CA LEU A 386 -14.97 -37.59 -3.34
C LEU A 386 -16.08 -37.56 -2.29
N GLY A 387 -15.94 -38.33 -1.21
CA GLY A 387 -16.89 -38.34 -0.08
C GLY A 387 -16.82 -37.12 0.84
N LEU A 388 -16.06 -36.06 0.51
CA LEU A 388 -15.95 -34.85 1.35
C LEU A 388 -17.01 -33.79 1.02
N GLY A 389 -17.56 -33.76 -0.20
CA GLY A 389 -18.57 -32.79 -0.64
C GLY A 389 -18.10 -31.71 -1.63
N PRO A 390 -16.93 -31.05 -1.44
CA PRO A 390 -16.40 -30.06 -2.39
C PRO A 390 -16.02 -30.66 -3.75
N VAL A 391 -15.82 -29.77 -4.73
CA VAL A 391 -15.22 -30.11 -6.02
C VAL A 391 -13.83 -30.72 -5.82
N VAL A 392 -13.58 -31.87 -6.43
CA VAL A 392 -12.34 -32.64 -6.32
C VAL A 392 -11.43 -32.37 -7.51
N ILE A 393 -10.29 -31.74 -7.25
CA ILE A 393 -9.29 -31.41 -8.25
C ILE A 393 -8.07 -32.31 -8.04
N ALA A 394 -7.72 -33.11 -9.04
CA ALA A 394 -6.52 -33.97 -8.99
C ALA A 394 -5.30 -33.20 -9.49
N ASN A 395 -4.32 -32.91 -8.61
CA ASN A 395 -3.05 -32.31 -9.01
C ASN A 395 -2.13 -33.35 -9.62
N LEU A 396 -1.87 -33.21 -10.92
CA LEU A 396 -0.96 -34.05 -11.68
C LEU A 396 0.38 -33.35 -11.87
N ALA A 397 1.45 -34.03 -11.47
CA ALA A 397 2.84 -33.66 -11.75
C ALA A 397 3.51 -34.74 -12.61
N GLY A 398 4.54 -34.40 -13.39
CA GLY A 398 5.20 -35.36 -14.28
C GLY A 398 6.63 -34.95 -14.66
N SER A 399 7.56 -35.92 -14.66
CA SER A 399 8.99 -35.75 -15.02
C SER A 399 9.24 -35.29 -16.44
N ASP A 400 8.34 -35.66 -17.34
CA ASP A 400 8.47 -35.64 -18.78
C ASP A 400 7.08 -35.62 -19.40
N ILE A 401 7.00 -35.49 -20.71
CA ILE A 401 5.71 -35.37 -21.40
C ILE A 401 4.92 -36.68 -21.32
N GLU A 402 5.60 -37.84 -21.38
CA GLU A 402 4.95 -39.15 -21.32
C GLU A 402 4.23 -39.36 -19.97
N SER A 403 4.88 -39.01 -18.86
CA SER A 403 4.29 -39.15 -17.53
C SER A 403 3.09 -38.23 -17.30
N TYR A 404 3.10 -37.01 -17.85
CA TYR A 404 1.91 -36.14 -17.84
C TYR A 404 0.77 -36.74 -18.66
N VAL A 405 1.06 -37.20 -19.87
CA VAL A 405 0.04 -37.78 -20.76
C VAL A 405 -0.57 -39.04 -20.13
N GLU A 406 0.25 -39.94 -19.58
CA GLU A 406 -0.25 -41.18 -19.00
C GLU A 406 -0.98 -40.94 -17.67
N GLY A 407 -0.47 -40.07 -16.80
CA GLY A 407 -1.17 -39.68 -15.58
C GLY A 407 -2.52 -39.04 -15.87
N ALA A 408 -2.61 -38.19 -16.90
CA ALA A 408 -3.86 -37.58 -17.33
C ALA A 408 -4.87 -38.60 -17.87
N LYS A 409 -4.44 -39.58 -18.66
CA LYS A 409 -5.32 -40.68 -19.13
C LYS A 409 -5.89 -41.49 -17.98
N LEU A 410 -5.10 -41.74 -16.93
CA LEU A 410 -5.56 -42.46 -15.75
C LEU A 410 -6.60 -41.64 -14.99
N LEU A 411 -6.33 -40.36 -14.76
CA LEU A 411 -7.25 -39.46 -14.05
C LEU A 411 -8.53 -39.17 -14.83
N ASP A 412 -8.48 -39.10 -16.17
CA ASP A 412 -9.65 -38.87 -17.03
C ASP A 412 -10.72 -39.95 -16.87
N LYS A 413 -10.30 -41.18 -16.50
CA LYS A 413 -11.19 -42.33 -16.24
C LYS A 413 -11.78 -42.35 -14.83
N THR A 414 -11.52 -41.34 -14.01
CA THR A 414 -11.99 -41.26 -12.63
C THR A 414 -13.09 -40.22 -12.47
N ASP A 415 -13.69 -40.15 -11.28
CA ASP A 415 -14.74 -39.19 -10.95
C ASP A 415 -14.21 -37.86 -10.39
N CYS A 416 -12.89 -37.58 -10.44
CA CYS A 416 -12.42 -36.23 -10.10
C CYS A 416 -13.03 -35.19 -11.06
N ASP A 417 -13.46 -34.05 -10.56
CA ASP A 417 -14.15 -33.05 -11.38
C ASP A 417 -13.20 -32.35 -12.35
N MET A 418 -11.95 -32.13 -11.91
CA MET A 418 -10.94 -31.40 -12.68
C MET A 418 -9.55 -32.00 -12.48
N ILE A 419 -8.65 -31.68 -13.42
CA ILE A 419 -7.21 -31.98 -13.29
C ILE A 419 -6.47 -30.65 -13.18
N GLU A 420 -5.72 -30.45 -12.09
CA GLU A 420 -4.73 -29.38 -12.01
C GLU A 420 -3.41 -29.89 -12.61
N LEU A 421 -3.00 -29.30 -13.73
CA LEU A 421 -1.75 -29.64 -14.40
C LEU A 421 -0.61 -28.79 -13.83
N ASN A 422 0.25 -29.42 -13.02
CA ASN A 422 1.33 -28.75 -12.31
C ASN A 422 2.62 -28.66 -13.15
N ILE A 423 2.67 -27.71 -14.06
CA ILE A 423 3.85 -27.47 -14.93
C ILE A 423 4.92 -26.56 -14.32
N SER A 424 4.65 -26.03 -13.12
CA SER A 424 5.50 -25.09 -12.38
C SER A 424 6.68 -25.71 -11.62
N CYS A 425 6.62 -27.00 -11.27
CA CYS A 425 7.51 -27.58 -10.26
C CYS A 425 8.96 -27.75 -10.76
N PRO A 426 9.97 -27.11 -10.13
CA PRO A 426 11.36 -27.22 -10.55
C PRO A 426 12.03 -28.56 -10.16
N ASN A 427 11.35 -29.41 -9.38
CA ASN A 427 11.90 -30.67 -8.83
C ASN A 427 11.83 -31.87 -9.80
N VAL A 428 11.65 -31.58 -11.07
CA VAL A 428 11.10 -32.51 -12.05
C VAL A 428 12.05 -32.51 -13.25
N LYS A 429 12.93 -33.52 -13.28
CA LYS A 429 14.09 -33.58 -14.19
C LYS A 429 13.68 -34.03 -15.61
N ALA A 430 13.14 -33.11 -16.40
CA ALA A 430 13.37 -33.09 -17.84
C ALA A 430 14.34 -31.95 -18.13
N ALA A 431 15.63 -32.27 -18.30
CA ALA A 431 16.67 -31.33 -18.75
C ALA A 431 16.81 -29.99 -17.97
N GLY A 432 16.33 -29.91 -16.72
CA GLY A 432 16.47 -28.71 -15.88
C GLY A 432 15.53 -27.56 -16.21
N LEU A 433 14.52 -27.77 -17.07
CA LEU A 433 13.53 -26.75 -17.45
C LEU A 433 12.14 -27.15 -16.92
N ALA A 434 11.54 -26.30 -16.08
CA ALA A 434 10.12 -26.42 -15.79
C ALA A 434 9.31 -26.04 -17.04
N TRP A 435 8.29 -26.83 -17.40
CA TRP A 435 7.46 -26.59 -18.59
C TRP A 435 6.80 -25.20 -18.59
N GLY A 436 6.60 -24.59 -17.42
CA GLY A 436 6.07 -23.23 -17.27
C GLY A 436 7.06 -22.07 -17.51
N LEU A 437 8.31 -22.32 -17.92
CA LEU A 437 9.31 -21.25 -18.10
C LEU A 437 9.14 -20.43 -19.38
N SER A 438 8.48 -20.97 -20.40
CA SER A 438 8.14 -20.22 -21.62
C SER A 438 6.72 -20.54 -22.09
N ALA A 439 6.11 -19.61 -22.83
CA ALA A 439 4.80 -19.81 -23.42
C ALA A 439 4.77 -21.00 -24.38
N GLU A 440 5.87 -21.24 -25.10
CA GLU A 440 6.02 -22.34 -26.05
C GLU A 440 6.03 -23.72 -25.36
N THR A 441 6.83 -23.87 -24.29
CA THR A 441 6.91 -25.14 -23.55
C THR A 441 5.62 -25.42 -22.78
N ALA A 442 4.97 -24.39 -22.25
CA ALA A 442 3.66 -24.51 -21.62
C ALA A 442 2.59 -24.94 -22.65
N TYR A 443 2.57 -24.31 -23.83
CA TYR A 443 1.67 -24.67 -24.93
C TYR A 443 1.86 -26.13 -25.35
N TYR A 444 3.11 -26.57 -25.52
CA TYR A 444 3.42 -27.96 -25.90
C TYR A 444 2.89 -28.97 -24.86
N CYS A 445 3.19 -28.75 -23.58
CA CYS A 445 2.76 -29.65 -22.50
C CYS A 445 1.24 -29.70 -22.37
N VAL A 446 0.58 -28.53 -22.33
CA VAL A 446 -0.88 -28.43 -22.22
C VAL A 446 -1.57 -29.06 -23.43
N SER A 447 -1.04 -28.85 -24.65
CA SER A 447 -1.60 -29.43 -25.87
C SER A 447 -1.55 -30.95 -25.85
N ALA A 448 -0.42 -31.54 -25.45
CA ALA A 448 -0.27 -32.99 -25.36
C ALA A 448 -1.25 -33.61 -24.35
N VAL A 449 -1.40 -32.99 -23.18
CA VAL A 449 -2.33 -33.45 -22.13
C VAL A 449 -3.78 -33.26 -22.56
N ARG A 450 -4.12 -32.14 -23.20
CA ARG A 450 -5.50 -31.84 -23.64
C ARG A 450 -6.03 -32.90 -24.60
N VAL A 451 -5.19 -33.48 -25.45
CA VAL A 451 -5.60 -34.54 -26.40
C VAL A 451 -6.14 -35.79 -25.70
N VAL A 452 -5.67 -36.08 -24.47
CA VAL A 452 -5.95 -37.36 -23.80
C VAL A 452 -6.94 -37.29 -22.64
N THR A 453 -7.50 -36.11 -22.39
CA THR A 453 -8.55 -35.92 -21.39
C THR A 453 -9.65 -35.04 -21.96
N LYS A 454 -10.87 -35.12 -21.42
CA LYS A 454 -11.93 -34.12 -21.66
C LYS A 454 -12.27 -33.31 -20.42
N LYS A 455 -11.78 -33.69 -19.24
CA LYS A 455 -11.98 -32.95 -17.99
C LYS A 455 -11.42 -31.53 -18.10
N PRO A 456 -12.01 -30.55 -17.40
CA PRO A 456 -11.43 -29.21 -17.28
C PRO A 456 -9.99 -29.29 -16.75
N LEU A 457 -9.10 -28.57 -17.43
CA LEU A 457 -7.70 -28.47 -17.04
C LEU A 457 -7.46 -27.12 -16.35
N MET A 458 -6.98 -27.16 -15.12
CA MET A 458 -6.48 -26.01 -14.38
C MET A 458 -4.95 -25.99 -14.49
N VAL A 459 -4.38 -25.12 -15.32
CA VAL A 459 -2.93 -25.10 -15.54
C VAL A 459 -2.27 -24.21 -14.50
N LYS A 460 -1.40 -24.78 -13.67
CA LYS A 460 -0.66 -24.05 -12.63
C LYS A 460 0.64 -23.46 -13.18
N LEU A 461 0.69 -22.14 -13.23
CA LEU A 461 1.85 -21.35 -13.66
C LEU A 461 2.63 -20.81 -12.46
N SER A 462 3.94 -20.56 -12.66
CA SER A 462 4.88 -20.06 -11.64
C SER A 462 4.90 -18.54 -11.55
#